data_AF-A0A925A7V3-F1
#
_entry.id   AF-A0A925A7V3-F1
#
_cell.length_a   1.000
_cell.length_b   1.000
_cell.length_c   1.000
_cell.angle_alpha   90.00
_cell.angle_beta   90.00
_cell.angle_gamma   90.00
#
_symmetry.space_group_name_H-M   'P 1'
#
loop_
_entity.id
_entity.type
_entity.pdbx_description
1 polymer ?
#
loop_
_entity_poly.entity_id
_entity_poly.type
_entity_poly.pdbx_seq_one_letter_code
_entity_poly.pdbx_strand_id
1 'polypeptide(L)'
;MKVSVLGCGRWGGFLAWYNHDIGNDTMLWGLADAPSFTVLRDTRQNEYLQLPEGITLTSDLAQAVAHADIIIIAISSQYLRGFLNALKAFDLSNKKFLLNMKGVEASTGKRLSQVFEEELGENIPVAVWVGPGHIQDFLRGIPNCMIIDSKSVELTKSLVDIMISKRIRFYYGQDLIGSEIGAASKNVIGIAAGMLDGLGYTSLKGALMARAPRELSRLIEALGGNPLSIYGLAHLGDYEATLFSPHSHNRKYGEGFVKGEKNDKLAEGVDTVKAMMALSQQTGVDLPICNAVYNILHEHKPVEEALTHLFLRETKFEFFQA
;
A
#
# COMPACT_ATOMS: atom_id res chain seq x y z
N MET A 1 0.76 -20.76 13.50
CA MET A 1 0.87 -19.57 14.37
C MET A 1 -0.52 -19.01 14.65
N LYS A 2 -0.73 -18.26 15.74
CA LYS A 2 -1.96 -17.50 15.92
C LYS A 2 -1.85 -16.13 15.26
N VAL A 3 -2.75 -15.84 14.33
CA VAL A 3 -2.72 -14.60 13.54
C VAL A 3 -4.04 -13.86 13.73
N SER A 4 -3.97 -12.59 14.11
CA SER A 4 -5.13 -11.70 14.05
C SER A 4 -4.95 -10.69 12.93
N VAL A 5 -5.95 -10.57 12.06
CA VAL A 5 -6.03 -9.52 11.04
C VAL A 5 -6.96 -8.43 11.54
N LEU A 6 -6.42 -7.24 11.76
CA LEU A 6 -7.14 -6.07 12.24
C LEU A 6 -7.53 -5.20 11.05
N GLY A 7 -8.80 -5.29 10.66
CA GLY A 7 -9.37 -4.63 9.49
C GLY A 7 -10.05 -5.64 8.57
N CYS A 8 -11.36 -5.51 8.37
CA CYS A 8 -12.18 -6.45 7.60
C CYS A 8 -12.57 -5.94 6.20
N GLY A 9 -11.82 -4.97 5.68
CA GLY A 9 -11.98 -4.51 4.31
C GLY A 9 -11.57 -5.57 3.28
N ARG A 10 -11.61 -5.21 1.99
CA ARG A 10 -11.26 -6.07 0.85
C ARG A 10 -9.95 -6.84 1.08
N TRP A 11 -8.87 -6.15 1.42
CA TRP A 11 -7.56 -6.77 1.60
C TRP A 11 -7.45 -7.54 2.92
N GLY A 12 -8.02 -7.04 4.00
CA GLY A 12 -8.03 -7.73 5.30
C GLY A 12 -8.79 -9.07 5.28
N GLY A 13 -9.94 -9.14 4.60
CA GLY A 13 -10.64 -10.41 4.38
C GLY A 13 -9.81 -11.43 3.60
N PHE A 14 -9.07 -10.98 2.57
CA PHE A 14 -8.12 -11.82 1.84
C PHE A 14 -6.98 -12.29 2.73
N LEU A 15 -6.40 -11.42 3.56
CA LEU A 15 -5.30 -11.79 4.45
C LEU A 15 -5.72 -12.81 5.49
N ALA A 16 -6.95 -12.70 6.02
CA ALA A 16 -7.50 -13.71 6.92
C ALA A 16 -7.68 -15.06 6.20
N TRP A 17 -8.27 -15.04 5.00
CA TRP A 17 -8.40 -16.23 4.16
C TRP A 17 -7.03 -16.86 3.85
N TYR A 18 -6.05 -16.05 3.47
CA TYR A 18 -4.71 -16.52 3.10
C TYR A 18 -3.98 -17.14 4.29
N ASN A 19 -4.03 -16.50 5.46
CA ASN A 19 -3.41 -17.05 6.67
C ASN A 19 -4.04 -18.38 7.08
N HIS A 20 -5.35 -18.53 6.92
CA HIS A 20 -6.01 -19.81 7.12
C HIS A 20 -5.60 -20.87 6.08
N ASP A 21 -5.52 -20.51 4.79
CA ASP A 21 -5.11 -21.40 3.69
C ASP A 21 -3.69 -21.96 3.89
N ILE A 22 -2.79 -21.19 4.51
CA ILE A 22 -1.42 -21.63 4.84
C ILE A 22 -1.32 -22.32 6.22
N GLY A 23 -2.45 -22.56 6.90
CA GLY A 23 -2.52 -23.35 8.13
C GLY A 23 -2.38 -22.57 9.44
N ASN A 24 -2.49 -21.23 9.43
CA ASN A 24 -2.48 -20.43 10.65
C ASN A 24 -3.86 -20.38 11.32
N ASP A 25 -3.86 -20.38 12.65
CA ASP A 25 -5.05 -20.17 13.49
C ASP A 25 -5.43 -18.69 13.43
N THR A 26 -6.47 -18.38 12.66
CA THR A 26 -6.71 -17.03 12.15
C THR A 26 -7.98 -16.41 12.72
N MET A 27 -7.85 -15.18 13.22
CA MET A 27 -8.95 -14.33 13.66
C MET A 27 -9.01 -13.07 12.79
N LEU A 28 -10.21 -12.65 12.38
CA LEU A 28 -10.45 -11.41 11.64
C LEU A 28 -11.29 -10.46 12.49
N TRP A 29 -10.72 -9.30 12.76
CA TRP A 29 -11.36 -8.22 13.51
C TRP A 29 -11.92 -7.12 12.59
N GLY A 30 -13.11 -6.62 12.94
CA GLY A 30 -13.69 -5.43 12.32
C GLY A 30 -14.55 -4.65 13.30
N LEU A 31 -14.81 -3.37 12.99
CA LEU A 31 -15.75 -2.57 13.77
C LEU A 31 -17.16 -3.15 13.64
N ALA A 32 -17.88 -3.25 14.75
CA ALA A 32 -19.18 -3.92 14.81
C ALA A 32 -20.24 -3.32 13.87
N ASP A 33 -20.13 -2.02 13.61
CA ASP A 33 -21.00 -1.21 12.76
C ASP A 33 -20.46 -0.99 11.34
N ALA A 34 -19.23 -1.45 11.04
CA ALA A 34 -18.69 -1.34 9.69
C ALA A 34 -19.48 -2.23 8.71
N PRO A 35 -19.95 -1.70 7.56
CA PRO A 35 -20.72 -2.49 6.60
C PRO A 35 -20.01 -3.77 6.15
N SER A 36 -18.68 -3.71 5.95
CA SER A 36 -17.90 -4.89 5.58
C SER A 36 -17.87 -5.96 6.67
N PHE A 37 -17.86 -5.57 7.94
CA PHE A 37 -17.89 -6.50 9.06
C PHE A 37 -19.26 -7.16 9.18
N THR A 38 -20.33 -6.37 9.14
CA THR A 38 -21.71 -6.87 9.20
C THR A 38 -21.98 -7.93 8.13
N VAL A 39 -21.62 -7.64 6.88
CA VAL A 39 -21.79 -8.60 5.78
C VAL A 39 -20.97 -9.87 6.00
N LEU A 40 -19.70 -9.75 6.41
CA LEU A 40 -18.86 -10.92 6.70
C LEU A 40 -19.35 -11.73 7.90
N ARG A 41 -19.85 -11.08 8.96
CA ARG A 41 -20.42 -11.74 10.13
C ARG A 41 -21.66 -12.54 9.76
N ASP A 42 -22.55 -11.94 8.98
CA ASP A 42 -23.87 -12.53 8.69
C ASP A 42 -23.81 -13.59 7.59
N THR A 43 -22.89 -13.45 6.63
CA THR A 43 -22.85 -14.32 5.43
C THR A 43 -21.55 -15.10 5.28
N ARG A 44 -20.50 -14.74 6.02
CA ARG A 44 -19.11 -15.17 5.78
C ARG A 44 -18.61 -14.90 4.37
N GLN A 45 -19.25 -14.00 3.62
CA GLN A 45 -18.93 -13.73 2.22
C GLN A 45 -18.73 -12.23 1.99
N ASN A 46 -17.93 -11.90 1.00
CA ASN A 46 -17.87 -10.56 0.42
C ASN A 46 -17.79 -10.68 -1.12
N GLU A 47 -17.66 -9.55 -1.81
CA GLU A 47 -17.52 -9.46 -3.27
C GLU A 47 -16.45 -10.41 -3.86
N TYR A 48 -15.44 -10.79 -3.08
CA TYR A 48 -14.25 -11.46 -3.56
C TYR A 48 -14.15 -12.92 -3.12
N LEU A 49 -14.59 -13.26 -1.89
CA LEU A 49 -14.35 -14.55 -1.28
C LEU A 49 -15.44 -14.98 -0.29
N GLN A 50 -15.42 -16.28 0.03
CA GLN A 50 -16.09 -16.87 1.18
C GLN A 50 -15.04 -17.24 2.23
N LEU A 51 -15.25 -16.80 3.47
CA LEU A 51 -14.39 -17.11 4.61
C LEU A 51 -14.65 -18.54 5.11
N PRO A 52 -13.63 -19.42 5.14
CA PRO A 52 -13.70 -20.75 5.74
C PRO A 52 -14.22 -20.71 7.17
N GLU A 53 -14.98 -21.72 7.60
CA GLU A 53 -15.56 -21.79 8.96
C GLU A 53 -14.51 -21.69 10.07
N GLY A 54 -13.29 -22.16 9.82
CA GLY A 54 -12.18 -22.10 10.77
C GLY A 54 -11.60 -20.71 11.04
N ILE A 55 -12.08 -19.65 10.37
CA ILE A 55 -11.70 -18.27 10.68
C ILE A 55 -12.65 -17.67 11.71
N THR A 56 -12.13 -17.27 12.87
CA THR A 56 -12.93 -16.59 13.89
C THR A 56 -13.17 -15.13 13.50
N LEU A 57 -14.42 -14.68 13.54
CA LEU A 57 -14.79 -13.27 13.35
C LEU A 57 -15.08 -12.64 14.70
N THR A 58 -14.54 -11.45 14.96
CA THR A 58 -14.84 -10.71 16.19
C THR A 58 -14.86 -9.21 15.97
N SER A 59 -15.67 -8.50 16.77
CA SER A 59 -15.58 -7.05 16.91
C SER A 59 -14.90 -6.62 18.21
N ASP A 60 -14.51 -7.58 19.06
CA ASP A 60 -13.78 -7.33 20.29
C ASP A 60 -12.28 -7.22 19.97
N LEU A 61 -11.74 -6.01 20.09
CA LEU A 61 -10.34 -5.74 19.83
C LEU A 61 -9.42 -6.39 20.88
N ALA A 62 -9.85 -6.46 22.15
CA ALA A 62 -9.09 -7.08 23.22
C ALA A 62 -8.92 -8.58 22.96
N GLN A 63 -10.00 -9.24 22.54
CA GLN A 63 -9.97 -10.64 22.13
C GLN A 63 -9.00 -10.87 20.96
N ALA A 64 -9.06 -10.02 19.93
CA ALA A 64 -8.20 -10.14 18.76
C ALA A 64 -6.72 -9.95 19.10
N VAL A 65 -6.38 -8.97 19.96
CA VAL A 65 -5.00 -8.75 20.41
C VAL A 65 -4.51 -9.91 21.28
N ALA A 66 -5.33 -10.38 22.23
CA ALA A 66 -4.96 -11.47 23.13
C ALA A 66 -4.70 -12.80 22.39
N HIS A 67 -5.48 -13.08 21.33
CA HIS A 67 -5.32 -14.28 20.51
C HIS A 67 -3.96 -14.38 19.81
N ALA A 68 -3.44 -13.25 19.31
CA ALA A 68 -2.40 -13.26 18.29
C ALA A 68 -0.97 -13.39 18.81
N ASP A 69 -0.16 -14.18 18.11
CA ASP A 69 1.31 -14.04 18.09
C ASP A 69 1.73 -13.00 17.04
N ILE A 70 1.00 -12.96 15.92
CA ILE A 70 1.22 -12.02 14.80
C ILE A 70 -0.04 -11.21 14.59
N ILE A 71 0.11 -9.88 14.60
CA ILE A 71 -0.96 -8.93 14.33
C ILE A 71 -0.71 -8.32 12.96
N ILE A 72 -1.61 -8.62 12.02
CA ILE A 72 -1.63 -7.99 10.70
C ILE A 72 -2.58 -6.81 10.76
N ILE A 73 -2.12 -5.62 10.39
CA ILE A 73 -2.98 -4.43 10.30
C ILE A 73 -3.30 -4.20 8.82
N ALA A 74 -4.59 -4.07 8.48
CA ALA A 74 -5.09 -3.89 7.12
C ALA A 74 -6.27 -2.91 7.07
N ILE A 75 -6.01 -1.67 7.50
CA ILE A 75 -6.96 -0.54 7.53
C ILE A 75 -6.52 0.56 6.56
N SER A 76 -7.25 1.68 6.49
CA SER A 76 -6.74 2.86 5.79
C SER A 76 -5.46 3.36 6.48
N SER A 77 -4.42 3.67 5.70
CA SER A 77 -3.16 4.21 6.21
C SER A 77 -3.35 5.49 7.04
N GLN A 78 -4.36 6.30 6.70
CA GLN A 78 -4.66 7.55 7.39
C GLN A 78 -5.27 7.34 8.80
N TYR A 79 -5.79 6.15 9.10
CA TYR A 79 -6.31 5.81 10.43
C TYR A 79 -5.30 5.10 11.32
N LEU A 80 -4.09 4.80 10.80
CA LEU A 80 -3.11 4.00 11.51
C LEU A 80 -2.74 4.62 12.86
N ARG A 81 -2.38 5.91 12.90
CA ARG A 81 -1.92 6.55 14.14
C ARG A 81 -2.95 6.45 15.28
N GLY A 82 -4.20 6.83 14.99
CA GLY A 82 -5.29 6.72 15.97
C GLY A 82 -5.57 5.28 16.38
N PHE A 83 -5.46 4.34 15.44
CA PHE A 83 -5.64 2.92 15.73
C PHE A 83 -4.54 2.36 16.64
N LEU A 84 -3.28 2.68 16.38
CA LEU A 84 -2.15 2.31 17.22
C LEU A 84 -2.25 2.92 18.61
N ASN A 85 -2.74 4.17 18.72
CA ASN A 85 -3.00 4.78 20.02
C ASN A 85 -3.99 3.94 20.85
N ALA A 86 -5.07 3.43 20.24
CA ALA A 86 -6.01 2.54 20.92
C ALA A 86 -5.37 1.20 21.34
N LEU A 87 -4.39 0.70 20.58
CA LEU A 87 -3.69 -0.55 20.92
C LEU A 87 -2.82 -0.45 22.18
N LYS A 88 -2.46 0.77 22.62
CA LYS A 88 -1.68 1.00 23.85
C LYS A 88 -2.38 0.51 25.11
N ALA A 89 -3.70 0.30 25.07
CA ALA A 89 -4.47 -0.22 26.18
C ALA A 89 -4.27 -1.73 26.44
N PHE A 90 -3.55 -2.45 25.56
CA PHE A 90 -3.38 -3.89 25.63
C PHE A 90 -1.92 -4.29 25.86
N ASP A 91 -1.70 -5.52 26.32
CA ASP A 91 -0.36 -6.10 26.37
C ASP A 91 0.09 -6.53 24.97
N LEU A 92 1.06 -5.81 24.43
CA LEU A 92 1.66 -6.05 23.13
C LEU A 92 2.99 -6.80 23.22
N SER A 93 3.39 -7.22 24.43
CA SER A 93 4.62 -7.96 24.66
C SER A 93 4.65 -9.24 23.82
N ASN A 94 5.80 -9.52 23.22
CA ASN A 94 6.04 -10.70 22.37
C ASN A 94 5.21 -10.78 21.08
N LYS A 95 4.46 -9.73 20.71
CA LYS A 95 3.68 -9.72 19.47
C LYS A 95 4.51 -9.15 18.31
N LYS A 96 4.33 -9.74 17.13
CA LYS A 96 4.94 -9.26 15.88
C LYS A 96 3.89 -8.55 15.04
N PHE A 97 4.19 -7.35 14.58
CA PHE A 97 3.29 -6.58 13.73
C PHE A 97 3.68 -6.68 12.26
N LEU A 98 2.66 -6.81 11.41
CA LEU A 98 2.82 -6.81 9.97
C LEU A 98 1.84 -5.82 9.35
N LEU A 99 2.35 -4.68 8.94
CA LEU A 99 1.55 -3.63 8.30
C LEU A 99 1.32 -4.01 6.84
N ASN A 100 0.05 -4.04 6.43
CA ASN A 100 -0.34 -4.38 5.06
C ASN A 100 -1.18 -3.25 4.44
N MET A 101 -0.65 -2.04 4.58
CA MET A 101 -1.18 -0.82 3.98
C MET A 101 -0.13 -0.22 3.03
N LYS A 102 -0.59 0.33 1.92
CA LYS A 102 0.26 0.95 0.90
C LYS A 102 0.11 2.48 0.96
N GLY A 103 0.82 3.13 1.88
CA GLY A 103 0.64 4.57 2.06
C GLY A 103 1.67 5.23 2.97
N VAL A 104 1.53 6.54 3.08
CA VAL A 104 2.27 7.44 3.98
C VAL A 104 1.23 8.30 4.69
N GLU A 105 1.48 8.68 5.94
CA GLU A 105 0.58 9.56 6.69
C GLU A 105 0.53 10.94 6.02
N ALA A 106 -0.64 11.34 5.51
CA ALA A 106 -0.77 12.53 4.67
C ALA A 106 -0.47 13.84 5.40
N SER A 107 -0.75 13.91 6.70
CA SER A 107 -0.54 15.10 7.52
C SER A 107 0.92 15.37 7.86
N THR A 108 1.77 14.34 7.88
CA THR A 108 3.16 14.45 8.38
C THR A 108 4.21 14.05 7.34
N GLY A 109 3.81 13.30 6.30
CA GLY A 109 4.75 12.65 5.38
C GLY A 109 5.45 11.43 5.98
N LYS A 110 5.09 10.97 7.19
CA LYS A 110 5.77 9.85 7.85
C LYS A 110 5.36 8.50 7.26
N ARG A 111 6.36 7.63 7.08
CA ARG A 111 6.13 6.23 6.71
C ARG A 111 5.39 5.50 7.84
N LEU A 112 4.67 4.43 7.50
CA LEU A 112 3.81 3.73 8.46
C LEU A 112 4.61 3.04 9.56
N SER A 113 5.82 2.55 9.24
CA SER A 113 6.77 2.06 10.24
C SER A 113 7.22 3.15 11.23
N GLN A 114 7.41 4.39 10.77
CA GLN A 114 7.75 5.51 11.66
C GLN A 114 6.57 5.91 12.54
N VAL A 115 5.36 5.98 11.97
CA VAL A 115 4.12 6.18 12.75
C VAL A 115 3.98 5.06 13.80
N PHE A 116 4.31 3.83 13.43
CA PHE A 116 4.29 2.69 14.34
C PHE A 116 5.25 2.86 15.51
N GLU A 117 6.51 3.18 15.24
CA GLU A 117 7.54 3.38 16.25
C GLU A 117 7.24 4.56 17.18
N GLU A 118 6.68 5.64 16.65
CA GLU A 118 6.26 6.80 17.46
C GLU A 118 5.12 6.48 18.41
N GLU A 119 4.15 5.69 17.96
CA GLU A 119 3.02 5.35 18.82
C GLU A 119 3.40 4.25 19.80
N LEU A 120 3.93 3.12 19.33
CA LEU A 120 4.09 1.91 20.14
C LEU A 120 5.51 1.66 20.65
N GLY A 121 6.50 2.42 20.18
CA GLY A 121 7.90 2.30 20.55
C GLY A 121 8.70 1.35 19.64
N GLU A 122 10.00 1.64 19.52
CA GLU A 122 10.92 0.89 18.65
C GLU A 122 11.17 -0.56 19.09
N ASN A 123 10.88 -0.88 20.35
CA ASN A 123 11.07 -2.23 20.90
C ASN A 123 10.01 -3.23 20.44
N ILE A 124 8.90 -2.76 19.85
CA ILE A 124 7.84 -3.64 19.36
C ILE A 124 8.15 -4.04 17.91
N PRO A 125 8.34 -5.35 17.62
CA PRO A 125 8.71 -5.79 16.28
C PRO A 125 7.66 -5.44 15.24
N VAL A 126 8.05 -4.71 14.20
CA VAL A 126 7.19 -4.34 13.07
C VAL A 126 7.85 -4.61 11.73
N ALA A 127 7.08 -5.14 10.81
CA ALA A 127 7.43 -5.33 9.41
C ALA A 127 6.32 -4.82 8.50
N VAL A 128 6.61 -4.67 7.21
CA VAL A 128 5.64 -4.37 6.17
C VAL A 128 5.54 -5.53 5.20
N TRP A 129 4.35 -5.79 4.69
CA TRP A 129 4.10 -6.70 3.58
C TRP A 129 3.60 -5.88 2.42
N VAL A 130 4.39 -5.79 1.33
CA VAL A 130 4.00 -5.08 0.11
C VAL A 130 4.34 -5.88 -1.14
N GLY A 131 3.79 -5.49 -2.29
CA GLY A 131 4.07 -6.12 -3.58
C GLY A 131 2.85 -6.21 -4.51
N PRO A 132 3.08 -6.69 -5.75
CA PRO A 132 2.05 -6.85 -6.77
C PRO A 132 1.06 -7.92 -6.37
N GLY A 133 -0.22 -7.68 -6.65
CA GLY A 133 -1.21 -8.74 -6.52
C GLY A 133 -2.64 -8.26 -6.55
N HIS A 134 -3.48 -9.05 -7.23
CA HIS A 134 -4.92 -8.95 -7.15
C HIS A 134 -5.46 -10.14 -6.37
N ILE A 135 -6.41 -9.88 -5.46
CA ILE A 135 -7.09 -10.92 -4.68
C ILE A 135 -7.64 -12.01 -5.59
N GLN A 136 -8.20 -11.61 -6.74
CA GLN A 136 -8.80 -12.50 -7.73
C GLN A 136 -7.82 -13.57 -8.22
N ASP A 137 -6.55 -13.22 -8.41
CA ASP A 137 -5.53 -14.13 -8.92
C ASP A 137 -5.14 -15.15 -7.85
N PHE A 138 -4.96 -14.71 -6.60
CA PHE A 138 -4.63 -15.60 -5.49
C PHE A 138 -5.72 -16.62 -5.22
N LEU A 139 -7.00 -16.20 -5.26
CA LEU A 139 -8.15 -17.08 -5.09
C LEU A 139 -8.26 -18.11 -6.22
N ARG A 140 -7.82 -17.75 -7.44
CA ARG A 140 -7.74 -18.67 -8.60
C ARG A 140 -6.50 -19.57 -8.57
N GLY A 141 -5.62 -19.43 -7.59
CA GLY A 141 -4.38 -20.21 -7.48
C GLY A 141 -3.26 -19.74 -8.42
N ILE A 142 -3.39 -18.54 -8.99
CA ILE A 142 -2.32 -17.93 -9.79
C ILE A 142 -1.26 -17.39 -8.83
N PRO A 143 0.00 -17.83 -8.92
CA PRO A 143 1.05 -17.42 -8.00
C PRO A 143 1.54 -16.00 -8.28
N ASN A 144 2.06 -15.32 -7.24
CA ASN A 144 2.73 -14.03 -7.37
C ASN A 144 3.93 -13.91 -6.42
N CYS A 145 4.70 -12.84 -6.57
CA CYS A 145 5.87 -12.52 -5.76
C CYS A 145 5.64 -11.23 -4.96
N MET A 146 5.98 -11.23 -3.68
CA MET A 146 5.84 -10.08 -2.79
C MET A 146 7.09 -9.94 -1.91
N ILE A 147 7.13 -8.87 -1.11
CA ILE A 147 8.24 -8.55 -0.20
C ILE A 147 7.70 -8.37 1.21
N ILE A 148 8.42 -8.93 2.18
CA ILE A 148 8.28 -8.56 3.59
C ILE A 148 9.56 -7.82 3.98
N ASP A 149 9.44 -6.65 4.58
CA ASP A 149 10.57 -5.79 4.94
C ASP A 149 10.45 -5.27 6.38
N SER A 150 11.59 -5.08 7.04
CA SER A 150 11.68 -4.59 8.42
C SER A 150 13.11 -4.09 8.67
N LYS A 151 13.29 -3.25 9.71
CA LYS A 151 14.61 -2.92 10.24
C LYS A 151 15.33 -4.16 10.80
N SER A 152 14.60 -5.19 11.25
CA SER A 152 15.18 -6.45 11.74
C SER A 152 15.13 -7.54 10.66
N VAL A 153 16.30 -8.01 10.25
CA VAL A 153 16.45 -9.11 9.30
C VAL A 153 15.90 -10.43 9.88
N GLU A 154 16.03 -10.63 11.19
CA GLU A 154 15.52 -11.79 11.91
C GLU A 154 13.99 -11.82 11.88
N LEU A 155 13.35 -10.67 12.12
CA LEU A 155 11.89 -10.53 11.99
C LEU A 155 11.44 -10.80 10.56
N THR A 156 12.12 -10.19 9.57
CA THR A 156 11.83 -10.40 8.15
C THR A 156 11.89 -11.88 7.77
N LYS A 157 12.97 -12.59 8.13
CA LYS A 157 13.11 -14.03 7.87
C LYS A 157 12.01 -14.83 8.56
N SER A 158 11.78 -14.58 9.86
CA SER A 158 10.75 -15.26 10.63
C SER A 158 9.36 -15.10 10.01
N LEU A 159 8.99 -13.90 9.57
CA LEU A 159 7.69 -13.65 8.96
C LEU A 159 7.58 -14.26 7.56
N VAL A 160 8.64 -14.20 6.75
CA VAL A 160 8.66 -14.87 5.43
C VAL A 160 8.46 -16.38 5.58
N ASP A 161 9.16 -17.02 6.51
CA ASP A 161 9.05 -18.47 6.72
C ASP A 161 7.63 -18.88 7.15
N ILE A 162 6.95 -18.02 7.92
CA ILE A 162 5.57 -18.25 8.39
C ILE A 162 4.54 -17.99 7.29
N MET A 163 4.79 -17.01 6.42
CA MET A 163 3.80 -16.52 5.45
C MET A 163 3.92 -17.18 4.08
N ILE A 164 5.07 -17.76 3.71
CA ILE A 164 5.32 -18.27 2.36
C ILE A 164 4.39 -19.43 1.97
N SER A 165 3.97 -19.47 0.70
CA SER A 165 3.18 -20.58 0.17
C SER A 165 3.38 -20.77 -1.34
N LYS A 166 2.70 -21.76 -1.91
CA LYS A 166 2.67 -21.96 -3.38
C LYS A 166 2.01 -20.78 -4.12
N ARG A 167 1.20 -19.95 -3.44
CA ARG A 167 0.51 -18.79 -4.02
C ARG A 167 1.34 -17.52 -3.94
N ILE A 168 2.09 -17.31 -2.86
CA ILE A 168 2.90 -16.11 -2.69
C ILE A 168 4.31 -16.52 -2.30
N ARG A 169 5.25 -16.21 -3.19
CA ARG A 169 6.66 -16.25 -2.88
C ARG A 169 7.07 -14.91 -2.29
N PHE A 170 7.67 -14.94 -1.11
CA PHE A 170 8.22 -13.72 -0.51
C PHE A 170 9.72 -13.59 -0.77
N TYR A 171 10.15 -12.35 -0.97
CA TYR A 171 11.53 -11.92 -0.93
C TYR A 171 11.78 -11.19 0.39
N TYR A 172 12.97 -11.40 0.95
CA TYR A 172 13.43 -10.67 2.14
C TYR A 172 13.77 -9.24 1.73
N GLY A 173 13.00 -8.28 2.24
CA GLY A 173 13.31 -6.87 2.10
C GLY A 173 14.55 -6.48 2.87
N GLN A 174 15.25 -5.48 2.35
CA GLN A 174 16.50 -4.96 2.90
C GLN A 174 16.51 -3.41 2.89
N ASP A 175 15.39 -2.79 2.53
CA ASP A 175 15.27 -1.35 2.43
C ASP A 175 13.82 -0.95 2.73
N LEU A 176 13.51 -0.91 4.03
CA LEU A 176 12.19 -0.56 4.52
C LEU A 176 11.72 0.82 4.01
N ILE A 177 12.64 1.78 3.86
CA ILE A 177 12.34 3.11 3.32
C ILE A 177 11.87 2.97 1.87
N GLY A 178 12.66 2.33 1.02
CA GLY A 178 12.32 2.11 -0.38
C GLY A 178 11.05 1.29 -0.58
N SER A 179 10.83 0.27 0.23
CA SER A 179 9.62 -0.57 0.21
C SER A 179 8.36 0.24 0.52
N GLU A 180 8.35 1.06 1.57
CA GLU A 180 7.17 1.85 1.95
C GLU A 180 6.91 3.02 0.99
N ILE A 181 7.96 3.78 0.62
CA ILE A 181 7.84 4.90 -0.32
C ILE A 181 7.41 4.38 -1.69
N GLY A 182 8.00 3.27 -2.16
CA GLY A 182 7.62 2.63 -3.41
C GLY A 182 6.15 2.18 -3.41
N ALA A 183 5.73 1.45 -2.37
CA ALA A 183 4.36 0.94 -2.27
C ALA A 183 3.31 2.06 -2.20
N ALA A 184 3.62 3.15 -1.50
CA ALA A 184 2.73 4.30 -1.44
C ALA A 184 2.67 5.04 -2.78
N SER A 185 3.82 5.47 -3.29
CA SER A 185 3.91 6.36 -4.46
C SER A 185 3.32 5.75 -5.73
N LYS A 186 3.32 4.42 -5.91
CA LYS A 186 2.71 3.79 -7.08
C LYS A 186 1.23 4.13 -7.26
N ASN A 187 0.50 4.41 -6.16
CA ASN A 187 -0.90 4.79 -6.22
C ASN A 187 -1.08 6.16 -6.89
N VAL A 188 -0.16 7.10 -6.65
CA VAL A 188 -0.11 8.40 -7.34
C VAL A 188 0.17 8.21 -8.82
N ILE A 189 1.11 7.32 -9.16
CA ILE A 189 1.41 6.97 -10.56
C ILE A 189 0.21 6.32 -11.24
N GLY A 190 -0.55 5.49 -10.51
CA GLY A 190 -1.81 4.93 -10.98
C GLY A 190 -2.83 5.99 -11.35
N ILE A 191 -2.98 7.05 -10.55
CA ILE A 191 -3.85 8.19 -10.88
C ILE A 191 -3.37 8.89 -12.16
N ALA A 192 -2.07 9.19 -12.27
CA ALA A 192 -1.51 9.79 -13.49
C ALA A 192 -1.76 8.94 -14.73
N ALA A 193 -1.59 7.61 -14.62
CA ALA A 193 -1.88 6.67 -15.69
C ALA A 193 -3.36 6.65 -16.07
N GLY A 194 -4.26 6.77 -15.09
CA GLY A 194 -5.69 6.92 -15.31
C GLY A 194 -6.04 8.21 -16.06
N MET A 195 -5.45 9.33 -15.66
CA MET A 195 -5.67 10.61 -16.34
C MET A 195 -5.20 10.55 -17.80
N LEU A 196 -4.08 9.89 -18.08
CA LEU A 196 -3.63 9.63 -19.45
C LEU A 196 -4.64 8.79 -20.26
N ASP A 197 -5.25 7.76 -19.65
CA ASP A 197 -6.32 7.00 -20.31
C ASP A 197 -7.53 7.88 -20.61
N GLY A 198 -7.94 8.72 -19.66
CA GLY A 198 -9.08 9.63 -19.83
C GLY A 198 -8.91 10.62 -20.97
N LEU A 199 -7.67 11.07 -21.23
CA LEU A 199 -7.31 11.94 -22.36
C LEU A 199 -7.11 11.18 -23.69
N GLY A 200 -7.12 9.84 -23.67
CA GLY A 200 -6.77 9.03 -24.84
C GLY A 200 -5.26 8.99 -25.14
N TYR A 201 -4.41 9.34 -24.18
CA TYR A 201 -2.94 9.38 -24.31
C TYR A 201 -2.27 8.15 -23.69
N THR A 202 -2.87 6.97 -23.83
CA THR A 202 -2.40 5.73 -23.18
C THR A 202 -0.95 5.38 -23.52
N SER A 203 -0.43 5.75 -24.70
CA SER A 203 0.97 5.51 -25.08
C SER A 203 1.99 6.23 -24.18
N LEU A 204 1.60 7.36 -23.56
CA LEU A 204 2.47 8.09 -22.62
C LEU A 204 2.68 7.36 -21.30
N LYS A 205 1.94 6.26 -21.03
CA LYS A 205 2.25 5.39 -19.89
C LYS A 205 3.65 4.79 -19.97
N GLY A 206 4.18 4.55 -21.18
CA GLY A 206 5.57 4.10 -21.33
C GLY A 206 6.57 5.13 -20.79
N ALA A 207 6.36 6.41 -21.10
CA ALA A 207 7.16 7.49 -20.55
C ALA A 207 6.97 7.62 -19.03
N LEU A 208 5.73 7.50 -18.54
CA LEU A 208 5.44 7.48 -17.10
C LEU A 208 6.21 6.36 -16.38
N MET A 209 6.24 5.15 -16.96
CA MET A 209 6.97 4.01 -16.39
C MET A 209 8.48 4.22 -16.32
N ALA A 210 9.06 4.97 -17.25
CA ALA A 210 10.50 5.28 -17.24
C ALA A 210 10.83 6.44 -16.29
N ARG A 211 9.96 7.45 -16.20
CA ARG A 211 10.23 8.68 -15.45
C ARG A 211 9.84 8.60 -13.99
N ALA A 212 8.73 7.94 -13.65
CA ALA A 212 8.25 7.83 -12.26
C ALA A 212 9.25 7.13 -11.33
N PRO A 213 9.84 5.96 -11.69
CA PRO A 213 10.82 5.31 -10.82
C PRO A 213 12.06 6.19 -10.59
N ARG A 214 12.53 6.92 -11.61
CA ARG A 214 13.68 7.83 -11.48
C ARG A 214 13.40 9.04 -10.60
N GLU A 215 12.19 9.57 -10.65
CA GLU A 215 11.76 10.64 -9.77
C GLU A 215 11.80 10.17 -8.32
N LEU A 216 11.22 9.00 -8.06
CA LEU A 216 11.07 8.43 -6.73
C LEU A 216 12.36 7.80 -6.19
N SER A 217 13.28 7.35 -7.04
CA SER A 217 14.60 6.86 -6.63
C SER A 217 15.39 7.97 -5.93
N ARG A 218 15.35 9.20 -6.45
CA ARG A 218 16.00 10.37 -5.85
C ARG A 218 15.40 10.72 -4.49
N LEU A 219 14.08 10.54 -4.33
CA LEU A 219 13.42 10.73 -3.05
C LEU A 219 13.85 9.67 -2.03
N ILE A 220 13.88 8.40 -2.44
CA ILE A 220 14.32 7.30 -1.57
C ILE A 220 15.76 7.53 -1.12
N GLU A 221 16.66 7.90 -2.04
CA GLU A 221 18.06 8.22 -1.73
C GLU A 221 18.18 9.39 -0.73
N ALA A 222 17.43 10.49 -0.96
CA ALA A 222 17.42 11.63 -0.05
C ALA A 222 16.85 11.30 1.35
N LEU A 223 15.97 10.30 1.45
CA LEU A 223 15.45 9.78 2.71
C LEU A 223 16.38 8.75 3.37
N GLY A 224 17.52 8.42 2.74
CA GLY A 224 18.51 7.47 3.25
C GLY A 224 18.25 6.00 2.91
N GLY A 225 17.31 5.71 1.99
CA GLY A 225 17.05 4.38 1.46
C GLY A 225 17.88 4.03 0.23
N ASN A 226 17.70 2.83 -0.31
CA ASN A 226 18.37 2.37 -1.52
C ASN A 226 17.56 2.78 -2.77
N PRO A 227 18.08 3.66 -3.64
CA PRO A 227 17.35 4.11 -4.84
C PRO A 227 16.96 2.97 -5.78
N LEU A 228 17.63 1.81 -5.74
CA LEU A 228 17.31 0.66 -6.58
C LEU A 228 16.00 -0.04 -6.16
N SER A 229 15.54 0.14 -4.93
CA SER A 229 14.31 -0.50 -4.41
C SER A 229 13.06 -0.14 -5.22
N ILE A 230 13.03 1.05 -5.84
CA ILE A 230 11.92 1.50 -6.67
C ILE A 230 11.72 0.63 -7.93
N TYR A 231 12.77 -0.05 -8.39
CA TYR A 231 12.71 -0.95 -9.54
C TYR A 231 12.26 -2.37 -9.15
N GLY A 232 12.03 -2.63 -7.85
CA GLY A 232 11.60 -3.91 -7.31
C GLY A 232 10.08 -4.11 -7.24
N LEU A 233 9.68 -5.14 -6.49
CA LEU A 233 8.29 -5.58 -6.33
C LEU A 233 7.39 -4.56 -5.64
N ALA A 234 7.94 -3.71 -4.76
CA ALA A 234 7.16 -2.72 -4.03
C ALA A 234 6.60 -1.60 -4.93
N HIS A 235 7.18 -1.39 -6.13
CA HIS A 235 6.81 -0.27 -6.99
C HIS A 235 6.71 -0.66 -8.47
N LEU A 236 7.84 -0.75 -9.22
CA LEU A 236 7.81 -1.07 -10.65
C LEU A 236 7.14 -2.42 -10.92
N GLY A 237 7.40 -3.44 -10.08
CA GLY A 237 6.76 -4.75 -10.20
C GLY A 237 5.23 -4.72 -10.01
N ASP A 238 4.71 -3.72 -9.30
CA ASP A 238 3.27 -3.51 -9.05
C ASP A 238 2.61 -2.65 -10.14
N TYR A 239 3.37 -2.20 -11.16
CA TYR A 239 2.81 -1.38 -12.23
C TYR A 239 1.85 -2.13 -13.14
N GLU A 240 2.04 -3.43 -13.37
CA GLU A 240 1.07 -4.24 -14.12
C GLU A 240 -0.33 -4.14 -13.49
N ALA A 241 -0.39 -4.39 -12.18
CA ALA A 241 -1.61 -4.34 -11.39
C ALA A 241 -2.14 -2.90 -11.16
N THR A 242 -1.30 -1.87 -11.32
CA THR A 242 -1.64 -0.50 -10.93
C THR A 242 -1.91 0.42 -12.12
N LEU A 243 -1.10 0.38 -13.17
CA LEU A 243 -1.16 1.30 -14.32
C LEU A 243 -1.99 0.72 -15.48
N PHE A 244 -2.14 -0.60 -15.57
CA PHE A 244 -2.78 -1.27 -16.70
C PHE A 244 -4.06 -2.00 -16.33
N SER A 245 -4.11 -2.60 -15.14
CA SER A 245 -5.25 -3.38 -14.71
C SER A 245 -6.57 -2.58 -14.67
N PRO A 246 -7.68 -3.15 -15.19
CA PRO A 246 -9.01 -2.58 -15.01
C PRO A 246 -9.48 -2.64 -13.55
N HIS A 247 -8.81 -3.40 -12.68
CA HIS A 247 -9.16 -3.51 -11.27
C HIS A 247 -8.45 -2.47 -10.38
N SER A 248 -7.52 -1.69 -10.92
CA SER A 248 -6.85 -0.61 -10.19
C SER A 248 -7.81 0.53 -9.86
N HIS A 249 -8.05 0.77 -8.57
CA HIS A 249 -8.89 1.88 -8.11
C HIS A 249 -8.27 3.24 -8.43
N ASN A 250 -6.96 3.39 -8.27
CA ASN A 250 -6.26 4.65 -8.56
C ASN A 250 -6.31 5.01 -10.05
N ARG A 251 -6.11 4.02 -10.94
CA ARG A 251 -6.23 4.22 -12.39
C ARG A 251 -7.65 4.60 -12.80
N LYS A 252 -8.65 3.86 -12.32
CA LYS A 252 -10.07 4.17 -12.55
C LYS A 252 -10.43 5.57 -12.06
N TYR A 253 -9.95 5.95 -10.89
CA TYR A 253 -10.18 7.28 -10.33
C TYR A 253 -9.61 8.38 -11.23
N GLY A 254 -8.35 8.25 -11.68
CA GLY A 254 -7.74 9.22 -12.59
C GLY A 254 -8.45 9.33 -13.93
N GLU A 255 -8.90 8.20 -14.49
CA GLU A 255 -9.64 8.16 -15.75
C GLU A 255 -11.01 8.83 -15.62
N GLY A 256 -11.77 8.46 -14.58
CA GLY A 256 -13.08 9.05 -14.30
C GLY A 256 -12.98 10.53 -13.96
N PHE A 257 -11.90 10.97 -13.29
CA PHE A 257 -11.65 12.39 -13.01
C PHE A 257 -11.59 13.23 -14.28
N VAL A 258 -10.88 12.75 -15.31
CA VAL A 258 -10.79 13.44 -16.61
C VAL A 258 -12.12 13.46 -17.35
N LYS A 259 -12.89 12.36 -17.26
CA LYS A 259 -14.20 12.23 -17.92
C LYS A 259 -15.34 12.95 -17.19
N GLY A 260 -15.10 13.52 -16.01
CA GLY A 260 -16.13 14.15 -15.18
C GLY A 260 -17.10 13.14 -14.55
N GLU A 261 -16.68 11.88 -14.37
CA GLU A 261 -17.47 10.84 -13.72
C GLU A 261 -17.53 11.05 -12.21
N LYS A 262 -18.68 10.78 -11.59
CA LYS A 262 -18.81 10.79 -10.13
C LYS A 262 -18.07 9.59 -9.54
N ASN A 263 -17.02 9.86 -8.79
CA ASN A 263 -16.28 8.85 -8.05
C ASN A 263 -16.76 8.83 -6.58
N ASP A 264 -17.58 7.84 -6.22
CA ASP A 264 -18.12 7.72 -4.85
C ASP A 264 -17.08 7.26 -3.81
N LYS A 265 -15.90 6.79 -4.24
CA LYS A 265 -14.81 6.33 -3.38
C LYS A 265 -13.53 7.09 -3.69
N LEU A 266 -12.97 7.74 -2.66
CA LEU A 266 -11.64 8.34 -2.72
C LEU A 266 -10.58 7.25 -2.93
N ALA A 267 -9.68 7.49 -3.89
CA ALA A 267 -8.55 6.62 -4.14
C ALA A 267 -7.36 6.98 -3.23
N GLU A 268 -6.63 5.99 -2.73
CA GLU A 268 -5.49 6.18 -1.81
C GLU A 268 -4.42 7.15 -2.34
N GLY A 269 -4.25 7.20 -3.65
CA GLY A 269 -3.31 8.12 -4.31
C GLY A 269 -3.63 9.60 -4.07
N VAL A 270 -4.89 9.95 -3.79
CA VAL A 270 -5.33 11.34 -3.53
C VAL A 270 -4.73 11.89 -2.23
N ASP A 271 -4.66 11.06 -1.19
CA ASP A 271 -4.01 11.42 0.06
C ASP A 271 -2.49 11.23 -0.03
N THR A 272 -2.05 10.17 -0.72
CA THR A 272 -0.63 9.87 -0.89
C THR A 272 0.11 11.00 -1.59
N VAL A 273 -0.50 11.67 -2.58
CA VAL A 273 0.17 12.77 -3.28
C VAL A 273 0.46 13.96 -2.36
N LYS A 274 -0.38 14.22 -1.34
CA LYS A 274 -0.11 15.25 -0.32
C LYS A 274 1.13 14.88 0.50
N ALA A 275 1.23 13.62 0.92
CA ALA A 275 2.42 13.12 1.61
C ALA A 275 3.69 13.23 0.75
N MET A 276 3.59 12.94 -0.56
CA MET A 276 4.73 13.09 -1.47
C MET A 276 5.18 14.55 -1.58
N MET A 277 4.25 15.52 -1.61
CA MET A 277 4.61 16.95 -1.59
C MET A 277 5.27 17.37 -0.28
N ALA A 278 4.78 16.89 0.86
CA ALA A 278 5.41 17.15 2.15
C ALA A 278 6.85 16.60 2.19
N LEU A 279 7.08 15.37 1.71
CA LEU A 279 8.41 14.77 1.62
C LEU A 279 9.33 15.49 0.62
N SER A 280 8.79 15.94 -0.52
CA SER A 280 9.51 16.78 -1.48
C SER A 280 10.00 18.08 -0.82
N GLN A 281 9.13 18.76 -0.07
CA GLN A 281 9.48 19.98 0.65
C GLN A 281 10.54 19.74 1.73
N GLN A 282 10.42 18.66 2.49
CA GLN A 282 11.38 18.29 3.56
C GLN A 282 12.77 17.96 3.01
N THR A 283 12.83 17.28 1.87
CA THR A 283 14.09 16.77 1.29
C THR A 283 14.71 17.69 0.22
N GLY A 284 13.93 18.64 -0.32
CA GLY A 284 14.32 19.46 -1.46
C GLY A 284 14.35 18.70 -2.79
N VAL A 285 13.86 17.46 -2.85
CA VAL A 285 13.80 16.64 -4.07
C VAL A 285 12.60 17.04 -4.92
N ASP A 286 12.85 17.41 -6.18
CA ASP A 286 11.79 17.70 -7.15
C ASP A 286 11.05 16.42 -7.58
N LEU A 287 9.72 16.43 -7.41
CA LEU A 287 8.79 15.38 -7.81
C LEU A 287 7.82 15.83 -8.91
N PRO A 288 8.27 16.00 -10.17
CA PRO A 288 7.46 16.46 -11.30
C PRO A 288 6.10 15.79 -11.48
N ILE A 289 6.06 14.46 -11.44
CA ILE A 289 4.87 13.67 -11.73
C ILE A 289 3.92 13.78 -10.54
N CYS A 290 4.43 13.60 -9.31
CA CYS A 290 3.60 13.77 -8.12
C CYS A 290 3.06 15.21 -8.01
N ASN A 291 3.88 16.22 -8.33
CA ASN A 291 3.46 17.63 -8.32
C ASN A 291 2.40 17.91 -9.39
N ALA A 292 2.50 17.34 -10.58
CA ALA A 292 1.45 17.47 -11.60
C ALA A 292 0.11 16.89 -11.09
N VAL A 293 0.13 15.68 -10.51
CA VAL A 293 -1.06 15.06 -9.92
C VAL A 293 -1.61 15.88 -8.76
N TYR A 294 -0.74 16.42 -7.88
CA TYR A 294 -1.14 17.28 -6.77
C TYR A 294 -1.89 18.53 -7.28
N ASN A 295 -1.29 19.24 -8.25
CA ASN A 295 -1.86 20.47 -8.79
C ASN A 295 -3.21 20.25 -9.48
N ILE A 296 -3.38 19.11 -10.14
CA ILE A 296 -4.66 18.74 -10.77
C ILE A 296 -5.73 18.51 -9.70
N LEU A 297 -5.41 17.72 -8.67
CA LEU A 297 -6.39 17.27 -7.68
C LEU A 297 -6.73 18.33 -6.63
N HIS A 298 -5.75 19.13 -6.20
CA HIS A 298 -5.88 20.03 -5.05
C HIS A 298 -5.82 21.52 -5.43
N GLU A 299 -5.17 21.86 -6.54
CA GLU A 299 -5.06 23.26 -7.03
C GLU A 299 -5.93 23.51 -8.28
N HIS A 300 -6.73 22.52 -8.69
CA HIS A 300 -7.66 22.58 -9.81
C HIS A 300 -7.03 23.02 -11.15
N LYS A 301 -5.74 22.73 -11.37
CA LYS A 301 -5.09 23.02 -12.65
C LYS A 301 -5.70 22.16 -13.77
N PRO A 302 -5.81 22.69 -15.02
CA PRO A 302 -6.30 21.91 -16.14
C PRO A 302 -5.45 20.65 -16.37
N VAL A 303 -6.11 19.49 -16.50
CA VAL A 303 -5.43 18.19 -16.60
C VAL A 303 -4.49 18.13 -17.81
N GLU A 304 -5.00 18.54 -18.97
CA GLU A 304 -4.25 18.49 -20.22
C GLU A 304 -3.03 19.41 -20.16
N GLU A 305 -3.14 20.61 -19.58
CA GLU A 305 -2.02 21.53 -19.39
C GLU A 305 -0.95 20.92 -18.47
N ALA A 306 -1.35 20.42 -17.30
CA ALA A 306 -0.43 19.87 -16.31
C ALA A 306 0.30 18.61 -16.79
N LEU A 307 -0.39 17.70 -17.50
CA LEU A 307 0.21 16.49 -18.05
C LEU A 307 1.01 16.77 -19.33
N THR A 308 0.53 17.64 -20.22
CA THR A 308 1.28 17.99 -21.44
C THR A 308 2.59 18.70 -21.08
N HIS A 309 2.55 19.63 -20.12
CA HIS A 309 3.75 20.29 -19.60
C HIS A 309 4.70 19.32 -18.85
N LEU A 310 4.24 18.15 -18.41
CA LEU A 310 5.09 17.13 -17.81
C LEU A 310 5.93 16.40 -18.87
N PHE A 311 5.34 16.08 -20.02
CA PHE A 311 5.98 15.30 -21.09
C PHE A 311 6.65 16.15 -22.18
N LEU A 312 6.24 17.41 -22.36
CA LEU A 312 6.81 18.34 -23.36
C LEU A 312 7.86 19.31 -22.78
N ARG A 313 8.48 18.96 -21.65
CA ARG A 313 9.57 19.76 -21.05
C ARG A 313 10.78 19.82 -21.97
N GLU A 314 11.66 20.79 -21.73
CA GLU A 314 12.93 20.91 -22.44
C GLU A 314 13.68 19.58 -22.52
N THR A 315 14.19 19.30 -23.73
CA THR A 315 14.96 18.09 -24.03
C THR A 315 16.21 18.05 -23.17
N LYS A 316 16.40 16.91 -22.50
CA LYS A 316 17.53 16.66 -21.61
C LYS A 316 18.04 15.23 -21.81
N PHE A 317 19.28 14.98 -21.41
CA PHE A 317 19.84 13.64 -21.48
C PHE A 317 19.00 12.62 -20.71
N GLU A 318 18.91 11.41 -21.26
CA GLU A 318 18.09 10.36 -20.68
C GLU A 318 18.57 9.93 -19.30
N PHE A 319 19.89 9.93 -19.06
CA PHE A 319 20.53 9.69 -17.76
C PHE A 319 21.43 10.89 -17.43
N PHE A 320 21.67 11.15 -16.14
CA PHE A 320 22.68 12.13 -15.74
C PHE A 320 24.03 11.68 -16.30
N GLN A 321 24.74 12.57 -16.99
CA GLN A 321 26.17 12.38 -17.20
C GLN A 321 26.85 12.75 -15.88
N ALA A 322 27.68 11.84 -15.38
CA ALA A 322 28.51 12.07 -14.21
C ALA A 322 29.49 13.23 -14.44
#